data_AF-D0P3E6-F1
#
_entry.id   AF-D0P3E6-F1
#
_cell.length_a   1.000
_cell.length_b   1.000
_cell.length_c   1.000
_cell.angle_alpha   90.00
_cell.angle_beta   90.00
_cell.angle_gamma   90.00
#
_symmetry.space_group_name_H-M   'P 1'
#
loop_
_entity.id
_entity.type
_entity.pdbx_description
1 polymer ?
#
loop_
_entity_poly.entity_id
_entity_poly.type
_entity_poly.pdbx_seq_one_letter_code
_entity_poly.pdbx_strand_id
1 'polypeptide(L)'
;MKEYVTTPAFQNLIFDQLVNNKGKLSYCVRWENDKKLTKAVASKFQAMIEQQINLWNRWLVGYNCWPIDKIDITVVGFAVRDKSIMDWDDDSLGTIYEGVLDQEGNPQCPDDCYKHRGQSANADTSDWGQRIE
;
A
#
# COMPACT_ATOMS: atom_id res chain seq x y z
N MET A 1 20.26 24.30 -5.70
CA MET A 1 18.95 23.62 -5.62
C MET A 1 19.14 22.23 -6.20
N LYS A 2 18.82 21.16 -5.46
CA LYS A 2 18.76 19.83 -6.07
C LYS A 2 17.46 19.80 -6.88
N GLU A 3 17.60 19.82 -8.20
CA GLU A 3 16.51 19.62 -9.13
C GLU A 3 15.99 18.20 -8.85
N TYR A 4 14.85 18.11 -8.16
CA TYR A 4 14.18 16.82 -7.98
C TYR A 4 13.79 16.34 -9.37
N VAL A 5 14.07 15.08 -9.68
CA VAL A 5 13.54 14.43 -10.88
C VAL A 5 12.02 14.56 -10.80
N THR A 6 11.46 15.54 -11.52
CA THR A 6 10.02 15.61 -11.74
C THR A 6 9.73 14.47 -12.68
N THR A 7 8.94 13.50 -12.21
CA THR A 7 8.34 12.54 -13.13
C THR A 7 7.60 13.34 -14.21
N PRO A 8 7.58 12.88 -15.48
CA PRO A 8 6.59 13.33 -16.45
C PRO A 8 5.18 13.31 -15.83
N ALA A 9 4.21 13.98 -16.45
CA ALA A 9 2.83 14.05 -15.95
C ALA A 9 2.39 12.75 -15.28
N PHE A 10 1.99 12.81 -14.00
CA PHE A 10 1.74 11.65 -13.14
C PHE A 10 0.76 10.67 -13.81
N GLN A 11 1.17 9.42 -14.03
CA GLN A 11 0.37 8.39 -14.68
C GLN A 11 -0.05 7.25 -13.74
N ASN A 12 0.15 7.45 -12.44
CA ASN A 12 -0.10 6.43 -11.42
C ASN A 12 0.69 5.12 -11.66
N LEU A 13 1.90 5.25 -12.21
CA LEU A 13 2.85 4.15 -12.22
C LEU A 13 3.56 4.06 -10.87
N ILE A 14 4.13 2.89 -10.57
CA ILE A 14 4.87 2.70 -9.32
C ILE A 14 6.04 3.71 -9.19
N PHE A 15 6.67 4.09 -10.31
CA PHE A 15 7.70 5.12 -10.33
C PHE A 15 7.17 6.49 -9.86
N ASP A 16 5.98 6.87 -10.33
CA ASP A 16 5.36 8.15 -9.98
C ASP A 16 5.01 8.19 -8.49
N GLN A 17 4.41 7.12 -7.98
CA GLN A 17 4.07 6.98 -6.56
C GLN A 17 5.32 7.04 -5.67
N LEU A 18 6.39 6.36 -6.08
CA LEU A 18 7.64 6.32 -5.34
C LEU A 18 8.35 7.67 -5.33
N VAL A 19 8.43 8.37 -6.46
CA VAL A 19 9.06 9.70 -6.54
C VAL A 19 8.26 10.71 -5.72
N ASN A 20 6.92 10.73 -5.87
CA ASN A 20 6.06 11.65 -5.11
C ASN A 20 6.09 11.40 -3.60
N ASN A 21 6.09 10.14 -3.19
CA ASN A 21 6.11 9.77 -1.77
C ASN A 21 7.53 9.58 -1.22
N LYS A 22 8.57 9.99 -1.96
CA LYS A 22 9.98 9.97 -1.53
C LYS A 22 10.43 8.58 -1.05
N GLY A 23 10.10 7.56 -1.81
CA GLY A 23 10.45 6.17 -1.53
C GLY A 23 9.56 5.47 -0.51
N LYS A 24 8.40 6.03 -0.14
CA LYS A 24 7.50 5.42 0.85
C LYS A 24 6.22 4.89 0.20
N LEU A 25 5.81 3.68 0.57
CA LEU A 25 4.53 3.10 0.15
C LEU A 25 3.77 2.54 1.36
N SER A 26 2.45 2.70 1.33
CA SER A 26 1.55 2.13 2.32
C SER A 26 0.75 0.99 1.70
N TYR A 27 0.66 -0.13 2.40
CA TYR A 27 -0.07 -1.32 1.95
C TYR A 27 -1.21 -1.63 2.91
N CYS A 28 -2.38 -1.92 2.35
CA CYS A 28 -3.45 -2.57 3.06
C CYS A 28 -3.58 -4.01 2.54
N VAL A 29 -3.52 -4.98 3.45
CA VAL A 29 -3.40 -6.39 3.10
C VAL A 29 -4.80 -6.98 2.94
N ARG A 30 -5.14 -7.43 1.73
CA ARG A 30 -6.33 -8.26 1.49
C ARG A 30 -6.03 -9.71 1.87
N TRP A 31 -6.78 -10.24 2.82
CA TRP A 31 -6.71 -11.64 3.23
C TRP A 31 -8.00 -12.37 2.81
N GLU A 32 -7.99 -12.85 1.57
CA GLU A 32 -9.13 -13.48 0.92
C GLU A 32 -9.03 -15.01 1.02
N ASN A 33 -9.29 -15.56 2.20
CA ASN A 33 -9.47 -17.00 2.44
C ASN A 33 -9.96 -17.24 3.87
N ASP A 34 -10.41 -18.47 4.14
CA ASP A 34 -10.90 -18.88 5.47
C ASP A 34 -9.79 -19.42 6.39
N LYS A 35 -8.51 -19.32 6.00
CA LYS A 35 -7.42 -19.79 6.86
C LYS A 35 -7.19 -18.79 7.97
N LYS A 36 -6.98 -19.32 9.18
CA LYS A 36 -6.62 -18.51 10.33
C LYS A 36 -5.34 -17.73 10.06
N LEU A 37 -5.39 -16.42 10.27
CA LEU A 37 -4.26 -15.52 10.23
C LEU A 37 -3.87 -15.20 11.67
N THR A 38 -2.64 -15.56 12.06
CA THR A 38 -2.14 -15.24 13.40
C THR A 38 -1.38 -13.92 13.40
N LYS A 39 -1.40 -13.19 14.52
CA LYS A 39 -0.68 -11.93 14.73
C LYS A 39 0.82 -12.12 14.48
N ALA A 40 1.35 -13.27 14.87
CA ALA A 40 2.74 -13.64 14.64
C ALA A 40 3.10 -13.88 13.15
N VAL A 41 2.13 -14.27 12.33
CA VAL A 41 2.31 -14.38 10.87
C VAL A 41 2.10 -13.00 10.22
N ALA A 42 1.03 -12.31 10.57
CA ALA A 42 0.70 -10.99 10.05
C ALA A 42 1.80 -9.96 10.32
N SER A 43 2.45 -10.00 11.48
CA SER A 43 3.56 -9.10 11.83
C SER A 43 4.78 -9.21 10.91
N LYS A 44 4.90 -10.30 10.14
CA LYS A 44 6.00 -10.50 9.18
C LYS A 44 5.72 -9.83 7.83
N PHE A 45 4.49 -9.41 7.54
CA PHE A 45 4.09 -9.00 6.20
C PHE A 45 4.78 -7.71 5.77
N GLN A 46 4.91 -6.72 6.66
CA GLN A 46 5.61 -5.47 6.34
C GLN A 46 7.05 -5.75 5.90
N ALA A 47 7.80 -6.52 6.68
CA ALA A 47 9.18 -6.88 6.36
C ALA A 47 9.28 -7.69 5.06
N MET A 48 8.36 -8.62 4.82
CA MET A 48 8.32 -9.41 3.59
C MET A 48 8.07 -8.54 2.35
N ILE A 49 7.08 -7.64 2.41
CA ILE A 49 6.76 -6.72 1.31
C ILE A 49 7.93 -5.76 1.06
N GLU A 50 8.53 -5.22 2.12
CA GLU A 50 9.71 -4.36 2.03
C GLU A 50 10.89 -5.08 1.38
N GLN A 51 11.15 -6.33 1.75
CA GLN A 51 12.19 -7.14 1.12
C GLN A 51 11.89 -7.34 -0.38
N GLN A 52 10.67 -7.75 -0.72
CA GLN A 52 10.28 -8.03 -2.10
C GLN A 52 10.44 -6.79 -3.00
N ILE A 53 9.96 -5.62 -2.56
CA ILE A 53 10.03 -4.40 -3.37
C ILE A 53 11.47 -3.89 -3.49
N ASN A 54 12.30 -4.03 -2.44
CA ASN A 54 13.70 -3.62 -2.51
C ASN A 54 14.55 -4.59 -3.34
N LEU A 55 14.19 -5.87 -3.47
CA LEU A 55 14.81 -6.79 -4.43
C LEU A 55 14.60 -6.35 -5.88
N TRP A 56 13.48 -5.68 -6.18
CA TRP A 56 13.26 -5.01 -7.46
C TRP A 56 14.02 -3.67 -7.52
N ASN A 57 13.92 -2.83 -6.48
CA ASN A 57 14.55 -1.49 -6.43
C ASN A 57 16.07 -1.54 -6.63
N ARG A 58 16.75 -2.59 -6.13
CA ARG A 58 18.21 -2.71 -6.23
C ARG A 58 18.75 -2.61 -7.66
N TRP A 59 17.95 -2.98 -8.66
CA TRP A 59 18.33 -2.89 -10.08
C TRP A 59 18.20 -1.49 -10.65
N LEU A 60 17.46 -0.61 -9.96
CA LEU A 60 17.26 0.78 -10.32
C LEU A 60 18.23 1.71 -9.59
N VAL A 61 18.77 1.32 -8.44
CA VAL A 61 19.74 2.13 -7.69
C VAL A 61 20.94 2.50 -8.59
N GLY A 62 21.15 3.80 -8.78
CA GLY A 62 22.20 4.34 -9.66
C GLY A 62 21.89 4.34 -11.15
N TYR A 63 20.78 3.74 -11.59
CA TYR A 63 20.35 3.75 -12.99
C TYR A 63 19.58 5.04 -13.31
N ASN A 64 19.97 5.74 -14.39
CA ASN A 64 19.26 6.91 -14.93
C ASN A 64 18.83 7.95 -13.87
N CYS A 65 19.72 8.29 -12.94
CA CYS A 65 19.46 9.23 -11.84
C CYS A 65 18.28 8.84 -10.93
N TRP A 66 17.97 7.55 -10.80
CA TRP A 66 16.95 7.05 -9.90
C TRP A 66 17.17 7.54 -8.45
N PRO A 67 16.22 8.26 -7.84
CA PRO A 67 16.48 9.01 -6.60
C PRO A 67 16.26 8.20 -5.32
N ILE A 68 15.97 6.90 -5.40
CA ILE A 68 15.50 6.08 -4.28
C ILE A 68 16.43 4.90 -4.05
N ASP A 69 17.24 5.01 -3.00
CA ASP A 69 18.17 3.94 -2.60
C ASP A 69 17.45 2.79 -1.86
N LYS A 70 16.39 3.13 -1.12
CA LYS A 70 15.57 2.19 -0.36
C LYS A 70 14.11 2.62 -0.40
N ILE A 71 13.23 1.65 -0.57
CA ILE A 71 11.79 1.82 -0.44
C ILE A 71 11.37 1.39 0.96
N ASP A 72 10.69 2.27 1.69
CA ASP A 72 10.12 1.96 3.01
C ASP A 72 8.65 1.58 2.88
N ILE A 73 8.26 0.49 3.55
CA ILE A 73 6.89 -0.02 3.54
C ILE A 73 6.24 0.14 4.90
N THR A 74 4.98 0.61 4.88
CA THR A 74 4.09 0.59 6.06
C THR A 74 2.87 -0.24 5.75
N VAL A 75 2.59 -1.26 6.57
CA VAL A 75 1.26 -1.91 6.53
C VAL A 75 0.30 -1.08 7.39
N VAL A 76 -0.79 -0.61 6.78
CA VAL A 76 -1.75 0.30 7.44
C VAL A 76 -3.05 -0.39 7.86
N GLY A 77 -3.28 -1.62 7.38
CA GLY A 77 -4.46 -2.38 7.75
C GLY A 77 -4.58 -3.72 7.04
N PHE A 78 -5.61 -4.47 7.43
CA PHE A 78 -5.94 -5.78 6.91
C PHE A 78 -7.43 -5.85 6.57
N ALA A 79 -7.78 -6.29 5.37
CA ALA A 79 -9.14 -6.56 4.96
C ALA A 79 -9.44 -8.06 5.04
N VAL A 80 -10.50 -8.42 5.76
CA VAL A 80 -10.97 -9.80 5.94
C VAL A 80 -12.48 -9.88 5.76
N ARG A 81 -12.97 -11.05 5.37
CA ARG A 81 -14.41 -11.29 5.28
C ARG A 81 -15.06 -11.31 6.67
N ASP A 82 -14.41 -11.98 7.62
CA ASP A 82 -14.89 -12.20 8.98
C ASP A 82 -13.67 -12.16 9.92
N LYS A 83 -13.73 -11.37 10.99
CA LYS A 83 -12.63 -11.17 11.94
C LYS A 83 -12.34 -12.41 12.79
N SER A 84 -13.27 -13.38 12.85
CA SER A 84 -13.09 -14.65 13.57
C SER A 84 -11.94 -15.51 13.04
N ILE A 85 -11.42 -15.23 11.84
CA ILE A 85 -10.22 -15.89 11.29
C ILE A 85 -8.91 -15.29 11.84
N MET A 86 -8.96 -14.16 12.53
CA MET A 86 -7.80 -13.53 13.17
C MET A 86 -7.70 -13.92 14.65
N ASP A 87 -6.47 -13.99 15.18
CA ASP A 87 -6.21 -14.20 16.62
C ASP A 87 -5.84 -12.91 17.37
N TRP A 88 -6.06 -11.75 16.75
CA TRP A 88 -5.93 -10.43 17.36
C TRP A 88 -7.09 -9.52 16.97
N ASP A 89 -7.39 -8.54 17.82
CA ASP A 89 -8.51 -7.63 17.64
C ASP A 89 -8.17 -6.15 17.83
N ASP A 90 -6.91 -5.84 18.14
CA ASP A 90 -6.35 -4.49 18.28
C ASP A 90 -5.76 -3.94 16.97
N ASP A 91 -5.43 -2.64 16.96
CA ASP A 91 -4.82 -1.94 15.82
C ASP A 91 -3.29 -2.00 15.80
N SER A 92 -2.68 -2.94 16.54
CA SER A 92 -1.20 -3.00 16.67
C SER A 92 -0.47 -3.32 15.36
N LEU A 93 -1.18 -3.84 14.35
CA LEU A 93 -0.67 -4.11 13.00
C LEU A 93 -1.38 -3.24 11.93
N GLY A 94 -2.14 -2.22 12.35
CA GLY A 94 -3.03 -1.45 11.49
C GLY A 94 -4.50 -1.85 11.65
N THR A 95 -5.39 -1.05 11.06
CA THR A 95 -6.84 -1.21 11.20
C THR A 95 -7.33 -2.49 10.54
N ILE A 96 -8.23 -3.21 11.22
CA ILE A 96 -8.91 -4.38 10.67
C ILE A 96 -10.22 -3.93 10.00
N TYR A 97 -10.30 -4.12 8.68
CA TYR A 97 -11.49 -3.88 7.88
C TYR A 97 -12.24 -5.19 7.67
N GLU A 98 -13.27 -5.41 8.49
CA GLU A 98 -14.14 -6.58 8.38
C GLU A 98 -15.35 -6.29 7.49
N GLY A 99 -15.70 -7.23 6.61
CA GLY A 99 -16.96 -7.19 5.85
C GLY A 99 -17.04 -6.12 4.76
N VAL A 100 -15.97 -5.37 4.51
CA VAL A 100 -15.88 -4.47 3.34
C VAL A 100 -15.55 -5.33 2.13
N LEU A 101 -16.51 -5.51 1.22
CA LEU A 101 -16.39 -6.41 0.06
C LEU A 101 -16.34 -5.63 -1.25
N ASP A 102 -15.61 -6.15 -2.24
CA ASP A 102 -15.63 -5.67 -3.62
C ASP A 102 -16.87 -6.17 -4.38
N GLN A 103 -16.99 -5.80 -5.66
CA GLN A 103 -18.12 -6.17 -6.51
C GLN A 103 -18.24 -7.68 -6.75
N GLU A 104 -17.15 -8.42 -6.53
CA GLU A 104 -17.08 -9.87 -6.64
C GLU A 104 -17.32 -10.56 -5.29
N GLY A 105 -17.56 -9.77 -4.23
CA GLY A 105 -17.85 -10.25 -2.89
C GLY A 105 -16.61 -10.60 -2.08
N ASN A 106 -15.40 -10.18 -2.50
CA ASN A 106 -14.16 -10.49 -1.81
C ASN A 106 -13.75 -9.35 -0.87
N PRO A 107 -13.08 -9.62 0.28
CA PRO A 107 -12.68 -8.57 1.19
C PRO A 107 -11.75 -7.57 0.50
N GLN A 108 -12.00 -6.29 0.73
CA GLN A 108 -11.19 -5.18 0.23
C GLN A 108 -11.01 -4.13 1.32
N CYS A 109 -9.93 -3.39 1.25
CA CYS A 109 -9.78 -2.18 2.07
C CYS A 109 -10.74 -1.10 1.55
N PRO A 110 -11.21 -0.18 2.41
CA PRO A 110 -12.11 0.90 1.99
C PRO A 110 -11.56 1.69 0.80
N ASP A 111 -12.46 2.20 -0.03
CA ASP A 111 -12.08 2.98 -1.22
C ASP A 111 -11.24 4.22 -0.85
N ASP A 112 -11.52 4.82 0.31
CA ASP A 112 -10.76 5.96 0.86
C ASP A 112 -9.30 5.63 1.21
N CYS A 113 -8.95 4.35 1.34
CA CYS A 113 -7.56 3.94 1.54
C CYS A 113 -6.73 4.03 0.25
N TYR A 114 -7.36 4.05 -0.93
CA TYR A 114 -6.67 4.08 -2.20
C TYR A 114 -6.43 5.51 -2.69
N LYS A 115 -5.19 5.99 -2.55
CA LYS A 115 -4.78 7.32 -3.04
C LYS A 115 -4.94 7.51 -4.56
N HIS A 116 -4.84 6.43 -5.33
CA HIS A 116 -4.86 6.50 -6.79
C HIS A 116 -5.74 5.40 -7.41
N ARG A 117 -6.94 5.18 -6.86
CA ARG A 117 -7.89 4.18 -7.36
C ARG A 117 -8.19 4.41 -8.86
N GLY A 118 -8.36 3.32 -9.61
CA GLY A 118 -8.80 3.38 -11.01
C GLY A 118 -7.82 4.07 -11.98
N GLN A 119 -6.51 3.99 -11.72
CA GLN A 119 -5.48 4.65 -12.55
C GLN A 119 -5.59 6.19 -12.56
N SER A 120 -6.19 6.78 -11.52
CA SER A 120 -6.32 8.24 -11.41
C SER A 120 -4.96 8.95 -11.53
N ALA A 121 -4.83 9.82 -12.54
CA ALA A 121 -3.63 10.60 -12.84
C ALA A 121 -3.52 11.84 -11.93
N ASN A 122 -3.63 11.65 -10.61
CA ASN A 122 -3.53 12.73 -9.61
C ASN A 122 -2.38 12.45 -8.63
N ALA A 123 -1.40 13.36 -8.60
CA ALA A 123 -0.25 13.32 -7.69
C ALA A 123 -0.57 13.79 -6.26
N ASP A 124 -1.70 14.46 -6.06
CA ASP A 124 -2.12 14.96 -4.76
C ASP A 124 -2.47 13.79 -3.83
N THR A 125 -1.83 13.78 -2.67
CA THR A 125 -2.05 12.78 -1.62
C THR A 125 -2.58 13.39 -0.33
N SER A 126 -2.89 14.69 -0.34
CA SER A 126 -3.44 15.45 0.78
C SER A 126 -4.95 15.31 0.91
N ASP A 127 -5.63 14.90 -0.17
CA ASP A 127 -7.06 14.68 -0.18
C ASP A 127 -7.40 13.28 0.37
N TRP A 128 -7.47 13.19 1.70
CA TRP A 128 -8.07 12.06 2.38
C TRP A 128 -9.59 12.23 2.35
N GLY A 129 -10.22 11.58 1.37
CA GLY A 129 -11.68 11.44 1.31
C GLY A 129 -12.45 12.69 0.90
N GLN A 130 -12.73 12.83 -0.39
CA GLN A 130 -14.03 13.30 -0.87
C GLN A 130 -14.23 12.98 -2.36
N ARG A 131 -14.91 11.87 -2.64
CA ARG A 131 -15.92 11.82 -3.71
C ARG A 131 -17.20 11.22 -3.13
N ILE A 132 -17.87 12.02 -2.29
CA ILE A 132 -19.32 12.08 -2.35
C ILE A 132 -19.63 13.08 -3.47
N GLU A 133 -19.80 12.54 -4.67
CA GLU A 133 -20.78 12.92 -5.72
C GLU A 133 -20.74 11.85 -6.82
#